data_AF-A0A1C0TRF3-F1
#
_entry.id   AF-A0A1C0TRF3-F1
#
_cell.length_a   1.000
_cell.length_b   1.000
_cell.length_c   1.000
_cell.angle_alpha   90.00
_cell.angle_beta   90.00
_cell.angle_gamma   90.00
#
_symmetry.space_group_name_H-M   'P 1'
#
loop_
_entity.id
_entity.type
_entity.pdbx_description
1 polymer ?
#
loop_
_entity_poly.entity_id
_entity_poly.type
_entity_poly.pdbx_seq_one_letter_code
_entity_poly.pdbx_strand_id
1 'polypeptide(L)'
;MIYLVTTAVLILCSSILFIPKLKKFTLRNELASNFALTLVATLIGVLLAIAISNYDANEKEREDLIKLLYAAEAVVKESQEYSTLLLDHYQGQSSNSVTKEQKAAFFEKNPLVYPEYLDALMSQHIFIKNLSQESLTELSERLIVMKRAKSIMPELFITSSSYVLYILEQERRYQLREISLLELEALLDIKEDEIDAML
;
A
#
# COMPACT_ATOMS: atom_id res chain seq x y z
N MET A 1 -18.87 3.86 0.57
CA MET A 1 -19.86 3.46 -0.46
C MET A 1 -21.25 3.21 0.12
N ILE A 2 -21.45 2.22 1.01
CA ILE A 2 -22.78 1.86 1.56
C ILE A 2 -23.53 3.05 2.18
N TYR A 3 -22.89 3.84 3.05
CA TYR A 3 -23.54 4.98 3.71
C TYR A 3 -23.97 6.09 2.73
N LEU A 4 -23.22 6.34 1.66
CA LEU A 4 -23.60 7.33 0.64
C LEU A 4 -24.79 6.84 -0.20
N VAL A 5 -24.80 5.56 -0.56
CA VAL A 5 -25.90 4.94 -1.31
C VAL A 5 -27.18 4.90 -0.46
N THR A 6 -27.10 4.51 0.81
CA THR A 6 -28.28 4.50 1.71
C THR A 6 -28.81 5.92 1.93
N THR A 7 -27.94 6.91 2.07
CA THR A 7 -28.33 8.32 2.20
C THR A 7 -29.02 8.82 0.92
N ALA A 8 -28.49 8.50 -0.26
CA ALA A 8 -29.11 8.85 -1.54
C ALA A 8 -30.49 8.20 -1.73
N VAL A 9 -30.65 6.93 -1.36
CA VAL A 9 -31.94 6.22 -1.40
C VAL A 9 -32.94 6.86 -0.44
N LEU A 10 -32.52 7.24 0.77
CA LEU A 10 -33.39 7.91 1.75
C LEU A 10 -33.88 9.29 1.26
N ILE A 11 -33.00 10.07 0.63
CA ILE A 11 -33.36 11.36 0.00
C ILE A 11 -34.38 11.12 -1.13
N LEU A 12 -34.15 10.10 -1.95
CA LEU A 12 -35.03 9.77 -3.07
C LEU A 12 -36.41 9.30 -2.57
N CYS A 13 -36.45 8.44 -1.55
CA CYS A 13 -37.69 8.00 -0.90
C CYS A 13 -38.47 9.15 -0.25
N SER A 14 -37.79 10.10 0.38
CA SER A 14 -38.44 11.27 0.99
C SER A 14 -38.94 12.27 -0.05
N SER A 15 -38.28 12.37 -1.22
CA SER A 15 -38.75 13.21 -2.33
C SER A 15 -40.08 12.75 -2.94
N ILE A 16 -40.41 11.45 -2.85
CA ILE A 16 -41.69 10.87 -3.33
C ILE A 16 -42.89 11.46 -2.58
N LEU A 17 -42.72 11.86 -1.31
CA LEU A 17 -43.79 12.48 -0.51
C LEU A 17 -44.19 13.88 -1.02
N PHE A 18 -43.35 14.52 -1.83
CA PHE A 18 -43.62 15.82 -2.44
C PHE A 18 -44.34 15.72 -3.81
N ILE A 19 -44.61 14.51 -4.31
CA ILE A 19 -45.35 14.31 -5.57
C ILE A 19 -46.80 14.84 -5.42
N PRO A 20 -47.31 15.66 -6.36
CA PRO A 20 -48.61 16.33 -6.25
C PRO A 20 -49.81 15.36 -6.11
N LYS A 21 -49.69 14.11 -6.58
CA LYS A 21 -50.70 13.05 -6.38
C LYS A 21 -50.81 12.57 -4.92
N LEU A 22 -49.74 12.69 -4.13
CA LEU A 22 -49.68 12.25 -2.72
C LEU A 22 -49.97 13.38 -1.73
N LYS A 23 -49.96 14.65 -2.17
CA LYS A 23 -50.23 15.85 -1.33
C LYS A 23 -51.50 15.73 -0.46
N LYS A 24 -52.57 15.14 -0.99
CA LYS A 24 -53.83 14.94 -0.24
C LYS A 24 -53.66 14.00 0.97
N PHE A 25 -52.77 13.01 0.87
CA PHE A 25 -52.44 12.10 1.96
C PHE A 25 -51.53 12.79 2.99
N THR A 26 -50.53 13.52 2.51
CA THR A 26 -49.60 14.30 3.35
C THR A 26 -50.32 15.35 4.20
N LEU A 27 -51.31 16.04 3.63
CA LEU A 27 -52.15 17.03 4.33
C LEU A 27 -53.11 16.40 5.35
N ARG A 28 -53.64 15.20 5.08
CA ARG A 28 -54.55 14.51 6.02
C ARG A 28 -53.83 13.98 7.27
N ASN A 29 -52.55 13.63 7.11
CA ASN A 29 -51.70 13.05 8.16
C ASN A 29 -50.47 13.94 8.43
N GLU A 30 -50.67 15.26 8.45
CA GLU A 30 -49.60 16.27 8.53
C GLU A 30 -48.60 16.01 9.66
N LEU A 31 -49.10 15.68 10.86
CA LEU A 31 -48.28 15.43 12.04
C LEU A 31 -47.35 14.21 11.85
N ALA A 32 -47.87 13.12 11.27
CA ALA A 32 -47.09 11.92 10.99
C ALA A 32 -46.07 12.14 9.86
N SER A 33 -46.44 12.92 8.83
CA SER A 33 -45.53 13.26 7.74
C SER A 33 -44.38 14.15 8.21
N ASN A 34 -44.64 15.15 9.04
CA ASN A 34 -43.61 16.03 9.59
C ASN A 34 -42.67 15.27 10.53
N PHE A 35 -43.20 14.37 11.36
CA PHE A 35 -42.38 13.48 12.19
C PHE A 35 -41.48 12.57 11.34
N ALA A 36 -42.03 11.92 10.31
CA ALA A 36 -41.28 11.04 9.42
C ALA A 36 -40.19 11.79 8.63
N LEU A 37 -40.49 12.98 8.10
CA LEU A 37 -39.51 13.81 7.40
C LEU A 37 -38.38 14.26 8.33
N THR A 38 -38.71 14.62 9.57
CA THR A 38 -37.70 14.99 10.57
C THR A 38 -36.80 13.80 10.92
N LEU A 39 -37.38 12.60 11.08
CA LEU A 39 -36.64 11.37 11.34
C LEU A 39 -35.71 10.99 10.18
N VAL A 40 -36.18 11.13 8.94
CA VAL A 40 -35.34 10.89 7.76
C VAL A 40 -34.22 11.93 7.68
N ALA A 41 -34.51 13.21 7.96
CA ALA A 41 -33.51 14.26 7.96
C ALA A 41 -32.40 14.03 9.01
N THR A 42 -32.76 13.63 10.23
CA THR A 42 -31.77 13.31 11.27
C THR A 42 -30.94 12.07 10.91
N LEU A 43 -31.57 11.04 10.33
CA LEU A 43 -30.87 9.84 9.88
C LEU A 43 -29.86 10.17 8.77
N ILE A 44 -30.25 10.98 7.78
CA ILE A 44 -29.35 11.47 6.73
C ILE A 44 -28.18 12.24 7.35
N GLY A 45 -28.46 13.14 8.31
CA GLY A 45 -27.41 13.92 8.99
C GLY A 45 -26.38 13.03 9.69
N VAL A 46 -26.84 12.01 10.43
CA VAL A 46 -25.95 11.06 11.12
C VAL A 46 -25.14 10.22 10.13
N LEU A 47 -25.78 9.69 9.08
CA LEU A 47 -25.09 8.88 8.07
C LEU A 47 -24.03 9.68 7.32
N LEU A 48 -24.32 10.94 6.98
CA LEU A 48 -23.38 11.82 6.33
C LEU A 48 -22.20 12.16 7.25
N ALA A 49 -22.46 12.45 8.53
CA ALA A 49 -21.41 12.71 9.50
C ALA A 49 -20.47 11.51 9.67
N ILE A 50 -21.02 10.29 9.74
CA ILE A 50 -20.22 9.05 9.78
C ILE A 50 -19.41 8.88 8.49
N ALA A 51 -20.03 9.14 7.33
CA ALA A 51 -19.35 9.00 6.04
C ALA A 51 -18.17 9.97 5.91
N ILE A 52 -18.35 11.23 6.32
CA ILE A 52 -17.29 12.25 6.32
C ILE A 52 -16.18 11.85 7.31
N SER A 53 -16.54 11.47 8.53
CA SER A 53 -15.57 11.03 9.55
C SER A 53 -14.71 9.85 9.07
N ASN A 54 -15.34 8.85 8.43
CA ASN A 54 -14.62 7.71 7.88
C ASN A 54 -13.74 8.08 6.68
N TYR A 55 -14.20 9.03 5.86
CA TYR A 55 -13.39 9.54 4.74
C TYR A 55 -12.13 10.23 5.25
N ASP A 56 -12.27 11.14 6.22
CA ASP A 56 -11.14 11.87 6.81
C ASP A 56 -10.16 10.91 7.52
N ALA A 57 -10.68 9.89 8.21
CA ALA A 57 -9.84 8.88 8.86
C ALA A 57 -9.03 8.07 7.84
N ASN A 58 -9.64 7.62 6.75
CA ASN A 58 -8.94 6.89 5.69
C ASN A 58 -7.92 7.78 4.96
N GLU A 59 -8.25 9.05 4.73
CA GLU A 59 -7.33 10.00 4.10
C GLU A 59 -6.10 10.23 4.98
N LYS A 60 -6.29 10.35 6.30
CA LYS A 60 -5.20 10.44 7.27
C LYS A 60 -4.35 9.17 7.32
N GLU A 61 -4.98 7.99 7.34
CA GLU A 61 -4.25 6.71 7.28
C GLU A 61 -3.40 6.62 6.01
N ARG A 62 -3.92 7.09 4.87
CA ARG A 62 -3.19 7.15 3.60
C ARG A 62 -1.97 8.08 3.68
N GLU A 63 -2.13 9.27 4.25
CA GLU A 63 -1.00 10.20 4.45
C GLU A 63 0.09 9.59 5.36
N ASP A 64 -0.32 8.90 6.42
CA ASP A 64 0.61 8.24 7.32
C ASP A 64 1.30 7.04 6.66
N LEU A 65 0.59 6.27 5.82
CA LEU A 65 1.19 5.24 4.98
C LEU A 65 2.25 5.82 4.06
N ILE A 66 1.98 6.94 3.37
CA ILE A 66 2.94 7.58 2.47
C ILE A 66 4.24 7.94 3.20
N LYS A 67 4.15 8.47 4.43
CA LYS A 67 5.34 8.78 5.26
C LYS A 67 6.12 7.53 5.62
N LEU A 68 5.42 6.44 5.95
CA LEU A 68 6.07 5.16 6.24
C LEU A 68 6.71 4.56 4.99
N LEU A 69 6.10 4.69 3.81
CA LEU A 69 6.69 4.28 2.53
C LEU A 69 7.98 5.05 2.25
N TYR A 70 8.02 6.37 2.48
CA TYR A 70 9.27 7.14 2.38
C TYR A 70 10.35 6.65 3.34
N ALA A 71 10.00 6.36 4.59
CA ALA A 71 10.95 5.83 5.57
C ALA A 71 11.46 4.44 5.17
N ALA A 72 10.57 3.57 4.68
CA ALA A 72 10.92 2.25 4.15
C ALA A 72 11.86 2.36 2.94
N GLU A 73 11.52 3.20 1.97
CA GLU A 73 12.32 3.47 0.78
C GLU A 73 13.74 3.92 1.16
N ALA A 74 13.85 4.88 2.07
CA ALA A 74 15.15 5.36 2.56
C ALA A 74 15.98 4.25 3.21
N VAL A 75 15.38 3.43 4.08
CA VAL A 75 16.10 2.32 4.75
C VAL A 75 16.54 1.27 3.75
N VAL A 76 15.68 0.88 2.80
CA VAL A 76 16.03 -0.09 1.76
C VAL A 76 17.14 0.45 0.87
N LYS A 77 17.05 1.73 0.47
CA LYS A 77 18.04 2.39 -0.37
C LYS A 77 19.43 2.43 0.29
N GLU A 78 19.51 2.87 1.54
CA GLU A 78 20.79 2.87 2.29
C GLU A 78 21.36 1.46 2.42
N SER A 79 20.49 0.47 2.68
CA SER A 79 20.84 -0.94 2.76
C SER A 79 21.38 -1.50 1.43
N GLN A 80 20.77 -1.09 0.32
CA GLN A 80 21.16 -1.46 -1.04
C GLN A 80 22.48 -0.79 -1.44
N GLU A 81 22.63 0.51 -1.18
CA GLU A 81 23.84 1.27 -1.49
C GLU A 81 25.04 0.67 -0.76
N TYR A 82 24.91 0.39 0.54
CA TYR A 82 25.93 -0.32 1.30
C TYR A 82 26.28 -1.69 0.69
N SER A 83 25.26 -2.48 0.36
CA SER A 83 25.43 -3.82 -0.19
C SER A 83 26.12 -3.81 -1.56
N THR A 84 25.80 -2.82 -2.39
CA THR A 84 26.40 -2.62 -3.72
C THR A 84 27.86 -2.20 -3.59
N LEU A 85 28.17 -1.21 -2.74
CA LEU A 85 29.54 -0.78 -2.48
C LEU A 85 30.41 -1.92 -1.93
N LEU A 86 29.84 -2.76 -1.07
CA LEU A 86 30.54 -3.92 -0.53
C LEU A 86 30.84 -4.98 -1.60
N LEU A 87 29.88 -5.21 -2.51
CA LEU A 87 30.08 -6.12 -3.65
C LEU A 87 31.13 -5.58 -4.62
N ASP A 88 31.08 -4.28 -4.94
CA ASP A 88 32.05 -3.63 -5.82
C ASP A 88 33.47 -3.67 -5.22
N HIS A 89 33.60 -3.43 -3.91
CA HIS A 89 34.88 -3.55 -3.21
C HIS A 89 35.42 -4.98 -3.26
N TYR A 90 34.55 -5.97 -3.07
CA TYR A 90 34.93 -7.37 -3.19
C TYR A 90 35.38 -7.72 -4.62
N GLN A 91 34.66 -7.26 -5.65
CA GLN A 91 35.00 -7.46 -7.06
C GLN A 91 36.32 -6.74 -7.45
N GLY A 92 36.57 -5.54 -6.92
CA GLY A 92 37.80 -4.79 -7.14
C GLY A 92 39.06 -5.41 -6.51
N GLN A 93 38.91 -6.16 -5.41
CA GLN A 93 40.03 -6.88 -4.76
C GLN A 93 40.27 -8.28 -5.34
N SER A 94 39.30 -8.86 -6.04
CA SER A 94 39.35 -10.24 -6.50
C SER A 94 39.97 -10.37 -7.89
N SER A 95 41.29 -10.53 -7.95
CA SER A 95 41.97 -10.95 -9.18
C SER A 95 41.78 -12.46 -9.45
N ASN A 96 40.98 -12.77 -10.47
CA ASN A 96 40.98 -13.95 -11.35
C ASN A 96 40.88 -15.40 -10.82
N SER A 97 40.73 -15.68 -9.52
CA SER A 97 40.41 -17.04 -9.06
C SER A 97 39.83 -17.07 -7.65
N VAL A 98 38.58 -16.65 -7.48
CA VAL A 98 37.94 -16.68 -6.16
C VAL A 98 36.99 -17.86 -6.05
N THR A 99 37.34 -18.81 -5.19
CA THR A 99 36.50 -19.96 -4.86
C THR A 99 35.26 -19.50 -4.10
N LYS A 100 34.10 -20.16 -4.29
CA LYS A 100 32.84 -19.85 -3.57
C LYS A 100 33.00 -19.72 -2.04
N GLU A 101 33.95 -20.47 -1.48
CA GLU A 101 34.30 -20.48 -0.05
C GLU A 101 34.94 -19.16 0.42
N GLN A 102 35.77 -18.52 -0.40
CA GLN A 102 36.38 -17.22 -0.09
C GLN A 102 35.35 -16.08 -0.18
N LYS A 103 34.39 -16.19 -1.12
CA LYS A 103 33.23 -15.30 -1.20
C LYS A 103 32.40 -15.39 0.09
N ALA A 104 32.04 -16.60 0.50
CA ALA A 104 31.27 -16.84 1.73
C ALA A 104 32.00 -16.31 2.98
N ALA A 105 33.30 -16.57 3.12
CA ALA A 105 34.09 -16.10 4.26
C ALA A 105 34.24 -14.57 4.32
N PHE A 106 34.23 -13.88 3.17
CA PHE A 106 34.25 -12.41 3.12
C PHE A 106 32.93 -11.81 3.61
N PHE A 107 31.79 -12.33 3.13
CA PHE A 107 30.45 -11.87 3.53
C PHE A 107 30.03 -12.35 4.92
N GLU A 108 30.68 -13.38 5.47
CA GLU A 108 30.53 -13.74 6.89
C GLU A 108 31.12 -12.65 7.80
N LYS A 109 32.28 -12.10 7.41
CA LYS A 109 32.93 -11.00 8.15
C LYS A 109 32.31 -9.63 7.86
N ASN A 110 31.66 -9.49 6.71
CA ASN A 110 31.00 -8.26 6.24
C ASN A 110 29.57 -8.60 5.81
N PRO A 111 28.63 -8.78 6.76
CA PRO A 111 27.28 -9.20 6.43
C PRO A 111 26.53 -8.10 5.68
N LEU A 112 25.75 -8.49 4.67
CA LEU A 112 24.80 -7.58 4.03
C LEU A 112 23.79 -7.10 5.06
N VAL A 113 23.52 -5.79 5.07
CA VAL A 113 22.51 -5.21 5.94
C VAL A 113 21.15 -5.58 5.36
N TYR A 114 20.28 -6.15 6.18
CA TYR A 114 18.89 -6.44 5.81
C TYR A 114 18.01 -5.35 6.40
N PRO A 115 17.03 -4.81 5.67
CA PRO A 115 16.15 -3.76 6.16
C PRO A 115 15.13 -4.34 7.17
N GLU A 116 15.58 -4.65 8.40
CA GLU A 116 14.72 -5.21 9.46
C GLU A 116 13.52 -4.31 9.79
N TYR A 117 13.68 -2.99 9.62
CA TYR A 117 12.59 -2.04 9.79
C TYR A 117 11.45 -2.28 8.80
N LEU A 118 11.74 -2.64 7.54
CA LEU A 118 10.72 -2.95 6.54
C LEU A 118 9.95 -4.21 6.92
N ASP A 119 10.63 -5.25 7.44
CA ASP A 119 9.97 -6.48 7.94
C ASP A 119 9.00 -6.16 9.09
N ALA A 120 9.41 -5.26 9.99
CA ALA A 120 8.55 -4.77 11.06
C ALA A 120 7.35 -3.96 10.54
N LEU A 121 7.54 -3.13 9.50
CA LEU A 121 6.46 -2.36 8.87
C LEU A 121 5.43 -3.26 8.18
N MET A 122 5.88 -4.31 7.48
CA MET A 122 5.00 -5.27 6.80
C MET A 122 4.04 -5.98 7.76
N SER A 123 4.40 -6.07 9.04
CA SER A 123 3.56 -6.65 10.10
C SER A 123 2.57 -5.65 10.71
N GLN A 124 2.65 -4.36 10.37
CA GLN A 124 1.77 -3.33 10.91
C GLN A 124 0.42 -3.32 10.20
N HIS A 125 -0.64 -3.12 10.97
CA HIS A 125 -2.01 -3.04 10.45
C HIS A 125 -2.18 -1.99 9.34
N ILE A 126 -1.49 -0.85 9.45
CA ILE A 126 -1.56 0.22 8.44
C ILE A 126 -1.02 -0.22 7.09
N PHE A 127 0.02 -1.07 7.05
CA PHE A 127 0.55 -1.65 5.82
C PHE A 127 -0.43 -2.67 5.26
N ILE A 128 -0.80 -3.66 6.07
CA ILE A 128 -1.67 -4.78 5.67
C ILE A 128 -3.02 -4.29 5.12
N LYS A 129 -3.59 -3.24 5.72
CA LYS A 129 -4.90 -2.70 5.32
C LYS A 129 -4.83 -1.83 4.06
N ASN A 130 -3.77 -1.03 3.90
CA ASN A 130 -3.77 0.08 2.95
C ASN A 130 -2.85 -0.12 1.74
N LEU A 131 -1.89 -1.05 1.78
CA LEU A 131 -1.14 -1.46 0.58
C LEU A 131 -2.05 -2.17 -0.42
N SER A 132 -1.72 -2.03 -1.70
CA SER A 132 -2.27 -2.92 -2.72
C SER A 132 -1.87 -4.38 -2.44
N GLN A 133 -2.77 -5.30 -2.82
CA GLN A 133 -2.55 -6.73 -2.59
C GLN A 133 -1.33 -7.24 -3.36
N GLU A 134 -1.12 -6.72 -4.57
CA GLU A 134 0.02 -7.07 -5.42
C GLU A 134 1.33 -6.66 -4.75
N SER A 135 1.49 -5.37 -4.42
CA SER A 135 2.68 -4.88 -3.72
C SER A 135 2.95 -5.59 -2.40
N LEU A 136 1.91 -5.94 -1.63
CA LEU A 136 2.06 -6.68 -0.37
C LEU A 136 2.62 -8.09 -0.61
N THR A 137 2.14 -8.77 -1.65
CA THR A 137 2.55 -10.13 -2.02
C THR A 137 4.00 -10.12 -2.49
N GLU A 138 4.29 -9.26 -3.46
CA GLU A 138 5.63 -9.07 -4.03
C GLU A 138 6.67 -8.67 -2.97
N LEU A 139 6.36 -7.69 -2.12
CA LEU A 139 7.26 -7.30 -1.03
C LEU A 139 7.53 -8.47 -0.08
N SER A 140 6.50 -9.23 0.28
CA SER A 140 6.65 -10.36 1.19
C SER A 140 7.55 -11.45 0.61
N GLU A 141 7.35 -11.79 -0.65
CA GLU A 141 8.19 -12.78 -1.35
C GLU A 141 9.65 -12.32 -1.42
N ARG A 142 9.88 -11.09 -1.89
CA ARG A 142 11.24 -10.58 -2.09
C ARG A 142 11.98 -10.37 -0.77
N LEU A 143 11.29 -10.00 0.31
CA LEU A 143 11.89 -9.97 1.66
C LEU A 143 12.32 -11.36 2.14
N ILE A 144 11.53 -12.40 1.88
CA ILE A 144 11.92 -13.79 2.19
C ILE A 144 13.16 -14.19 1.39
N VAL A 145 13.22 -13.84 0.10
CA VAL A 145 14.39 -14.09 -0.76
C VAL A 145 15.62 -13.37 -0.20
N MET A 146 15.52 -12.08 0.12
CA MET A 146 16.61 -11.29 0.71
C MET A 146 17.13 -11.91 2.02
N LYS A 147 16.23 -12.34 2.90
CA LYS A 147 16.59 -12.95 4.20
C LYS A 147 17.40 -14.24 4.02
N ARG A 148 17.11 -15.02 2.97
CA ARG A 148 17.85 -16.24 2.62
C ARG A 148 19.16 -15.93 1.86
N ALA A 149 19.15 -14.93 1.00
CA ALA A 149 20.26 -14.59 0.12
C ALA A 149 21.42 -13.87 0.84
N LYS A 150 21.15 -13.19 1.96
CA LYS A 150 22.08 -12.35 2.74
C LYS A 150 23.50 -12.91 2.90
N SER A 151 23.65 -14.23 3.10
CA SER A 151 24.96 -14.84 3.36
C SER A 151 25.53 -15.66 2.19
N ILE A 152 24.70 -15.99 1.19
CA ILE A 152 25.04 -17.02 0.18
C ILE A 152 25.09 -16.43 -1.22
N MET A 153 24.21 -15.48 -1.53
CA MET A 153 24.01 -14.93 -2.88
C MET A 153 23.87 -13.41 -2.82
N PRO A 154 24.97 -12.66 -2.74
CA PRO A 154 24.95 -11.20 -2.63
C PRO A 154 24.37 -10.52 -3.88
N GLU A 155 24.57 -11.09 -5.06
CA GLU A 155 23.96 -10.60 -6.31
C GLU A 155 22.42 -10.68 -6.24
N LEU A 156 21.88 -11.84 -5.85
CA LEU A 156 20.43 -12.02 -5.67
C LEU A 156 19.87 -11.09 -4.59
N PHE A 157 20.62 -10.84 -3.52
CA PHE A 157 20.24 -9.88 -2.48
C PHE A 157 20.10 -8.47 -3.05
N ILE A 158 21.07 -8.01 -3.84
CA ILE A 158 21.06 -6.67 -4.44
C ILE A 158 19.93 -6.55 -5.46
N THR A 159 19.74 -7.53 -6.35
CA THR A 159 18.62 -7.54 -7.31
C THR A 159 17.28 -7.49 -6.59
N SER A 160 17.10 -8.31 -5.55
CA SER A 160 15.87 -8.32 -4.76
C SER A 160 15.65 -6.99 -4.02
N SER A 161 16.71 -6.41 -3.45
CA SER A 161 16.64 -5.09 -2.80
C SER A 161 16.28 -3.98 -3.78
N SER A 162 16.76 -4.09 -5.03
CA SER A 162 16.45 -3.13 -6.11
C SER A 162 14.97 -3.20 -6.48
N TYR A 163 14.42 -4.42 -6.52
CA TYR A 163 13.01 -4.63 -6.82
C TYR A 163 12.10 -4.18 -5.67
N VAL A 164 12.47 -4.49 -4.42
CA VAL A 164 11.77 -3.97 -3.23
C VAL A 164 11.71 -2.44 -3.26
N LEU A 165 12.81 -1.78 -3.62
CA LEU A 165 12.82 -0.31 -3.77
C LEU A 165 11.85 0.16 -4.84
N TYR A 166 11.82 -0.53 -5.99
CA TYR A 166 10.90 -0.23 -7.08
C TYR A 166 9.43 -0.41 -6.67
N ILE A 167 9.08 -1.50 -5.97
CA ILE A 167 7.72 -1.74 -5.48
C ILE A 167 7.29 -0.62 -4.52
N LEU A 168 8.14 -0.25 -3.57
CA LEU A 168 7.86 0.84 -2.63
C LEU A 168 7.65 2.19 -3.35
N GLU A 169 8.44 2.47 -4.38
CA GLU A 169 8.30 3.67 -5.19
C GLU A 169 6.97 3.68 -5.96
N GLN A 170 6.62 2.59 -6.65
CA GLN A 170 5.37 2.52 -7.42
C GLN A 170 4.15 2.53 -6.49
N GLU A 171 4.18 1.81 -5.37
CA GLU A 171 3.11 1.86 -4.37
C GLU A 171 2.93 3.28 -3.84
N ARG A 172 4.03 3.99 -3.55
CA ARG A 172 3.95 5.39 -3.12
C ARG A 172 3.29 6.28 -4.18
N ARG A 173 3.63 6.12 -5.46
CA ARG A 173 2.99 6.85 -6.57
C ARG A 173 1.49 6.55 -6.67
N TYR A 174 1.10 5.29 -6.46
CA TYR A 174 -0.29 4.88 -6.40
C TYR A 174 -1.03 5.55 -5.23
N GLN A 175 -0.44 5.53 -4.03
CA GLN A 175 -1.02 6.16 -2.85
C GLN A 175 -1.13 7.68 -2.99
N LEU A 176 -0.22 8.32 -3.74
CA LEU A 176 -0.28 9.73 -4.12
C LEU A 176 -1.32 10.05 -5.22
N ARG A 177 -1.97 9.03 -5.81
CA ARG A 177 -2.89 9.13 -6.95
C ARG A 177 -2.22 9.61 -8.24
N GLU A 178 -0.92 9.37 -8.38
CA GLU A 178 -0.16 9.67 -9.60
C GLU A 178 -0.35 8.58 -10.66
N ILE A 179 -0.57 7.35 -10.22
CA ILE A 179 -0.87 6.18 -11.06
C ILE A 179 -2.13 5.48 -10.54
N SER A 180 -2.82 4.78 -11.43
CA SER A 180 -3.95 3.92 -11.10
C SER A 180 -3.50 2.54 -10.60
N LEU A 181 -4.42 1.80 -9.97
CA LEU A 181 -4.14 0.43 -9.50
C LEU A 181 -3.74 -0.50 -10.67
N LEU A 182 -4.41 -0.38 -11.81
CA LEU A 182 -4.12 -1.22 -12.98
C LEU A 182 -2.76 -0.88 -13.60
N GLU A 183 -2.35 0.38 -13.55
CA GLU A 183 -0.99 0.78 -13.94
C GLU A 183 0.06 0.27 -12.96
N LEU A 184 -0.22 0.29 -11.65
CA LEU A 184 0.65 -0.28 -10.64
C LEU A 184 0.89 -1.78 -10.90
N GLU A 185 -0.17 -2.57 -11.02
CA GLU A 185 -0.09 -4.01 -11.29
C GLU A 185 0.74 -4.29 -12.56
N ALA A 186 0.42 -3.62 -13.67
CA ALA A 186 1.17 -3.78 -14.91
C ALA A 186 2.66 -3.39 -14.79
N LEU A 187 2.97 -2.34 -14.02
CA LEU A 187 4.36 -1.90 -13.80
C LEU A 187 5.15 -2.88 -12.94
N LEU A 188 4.50 -3.59 -12.02
CA LEU A 188 5.11 -4.63 -11.21
C LEU A 188 5.36 -5.88 -12.04
N ASP A 189 4.35 -6.36 -12.77
CA ASP A 189 4.46 -7.54 -13.65
C ASP A 189 5.62 -7.40 -14.65
N ILE A 190 5.71 -6.25 -15.34
CA ILE A 190 6.78 -5.98 -16.30
C ILE A 190 8.16 -6.01 -15.61
N LYS A 191 8.25 -5.47 -14.39
CA LYS A 191 9.52 -5.40 -13.67
C LYS A 191 9.94 -6.76 -13.14
N GLU A 192 8.99 -7.57 -12.71
CA GLU A 192 9.23 -8.95 -12.32
C GLU A 192 9.77 -9.77 -13.50
N ASP A 193 9.11 -9.70 -14.66
CA ASP A 193 9.55 -10.37 -15.89
C ASP A 193 10.98 -9.95 -16.28
N GLU A 194 11.33 -8.67 -16.13
CA GLU A 194 12.69 -8.18 -16.37
C GLU A 194 13.72 -8.79 -15.42
N ILE A 195 13.37 -8.95 -14.15
CA ILE A 195 14.27 -9.51 -13.12
C ILE A 195 14.45 -11.01 -13.33
N ASP A 196 13.36 -11.72 -13.61
CA ASP A 196 13.38 -13.16 -13.86
C ASP A 196 14.15 -13.50 -15.14
N ALA A 197 14.15 -12.59 -16.14
CA ALA A 197 15.00 -12.72 -17.32
C ALA A 197 16.49 -12.45 -17.06
N MET A 198 16.86 -11.79 -15.95
CA MET A 198 18.25 -11.48 -15.58
C MET A 198 18.89 -12.52 -14.66
N LEU A 199 18.10 -13.38 -14.02
CA LEU A 199 18.53 -14.43 -13.09
C LEU A 199 18.81 -15.77 -13.79
#